data_AF-A0A2V6FDL2-F1
#
_entry.id   AF-A0A2V6FDL2-F1
#
_cell.length_a   1.000
_cell.length_b   1.000
_cell.length_c   1.000
_cell.angle_alpha   90.00
_cell.angle_beta   90.00
_cell.angle_gamma   90.00
#
_symmetry.space_group_name_H-M   'P 1'
#
loop_
_entity.id
_entity.type
_entity.pdbx_description
1 polymer ?
#
loop_
_entity_poly.entity_id
_entity_poly.type
_entity_poly.pdbx_seq_one_letter_code
_entity_poly.pdbx_strand_id
1 'polypeptide(L)'
;MTLEEPMPSDPILGADAVYVIALKKRIPSEVQPLDAVREKVTADVRQREATEAARKAGQAFYSTLTNGLAQNKSFQAVCLEANVISHKLPPFSLSTRSLPQEWEGRVDLSLLKDVASSLSPGKTSRFEPTRDGGMIVHLLLRLPVDEGKLKAELSAFTAGLREERRREALSEWLHKQYDQAHVTVASSQKKTASE
;
A
#
# COMPACT_ATOMS: atom_id res chain seq x y z
N MET A 1 -30.99 -25.67 -14.47
CA MET A 1 -29.87 -25.37 -15.40
C MET A 1 -28.90 -26.53 -15.38
N THR A 2 -29.02 -27.39 -16.38
CA THR A 2 -28.07 -28.48 -16.66
C THR A 2 -27.16 -28.03 -17.81
N LEU A 3 -26.11 -28.79 -18.13
CA LEU A 3 -25.31 -28.51 -19.33
C LEU A 3 -26.12 -28.68 -20.63
N GLU A 4 -27.17 -29.49 -20.59
CA GLU A 4 -28.09 -29.74 -21.72
C GLU A 4 -29.18 -28.67 -21.84
N GLU A 5 -29.51 -28.00 -20.74
CA GLU A 5 -30.46 -26.87 -20.72
C GLU A 5 -29.79 -25.67 -20.03
N PRO A 6 -28.92 -24.97 -20.78
CA PRO A 6 -28.02 -23.98 -20.21
C PRO A 6 -28.73 -22.67 -19.87
N MET A 7 -29.96 -22.44 -20.34
CA MET A 7 -30.80 -21.30 -19.94
C MET A 7 -31.98 -21.78 -19.08
N PRO A 8 -32.42 -21.01 -18.06
CA PRO A 8 -33.74 -21.22 -17.48
C PRO A 8 -34.78 -20.91 -18.57
N SER A 9 -35.86 -21.69 -18.61
CA SER A 9 -36.99 -21.45 -19.53
C SER A 9 -37.64 -20.07 -19.33
N ASP A 10 -37.56 -19.55 -18.10
CA ASP A 10 -38.17 -18.29 -17.73
C ASP A 10 -37.11 -17.20 -17.46
N PRO A 11 -37.22 -16.03 -18.10
CA PRO A 11 -36.37 -14.88 -17.81
C PRO A 11 -36.55 -14.42 -16.36
N ILE A 12 -35.45 -14.02 -15.72
CA ILE A 12 -35.48 -13.53 -14.34
C ILE A 12 -35.90 -12.06 -14.39
N LEU A 13 -37.11 -11.77 -13.88
CA LEU A 13 -37.61 -10.40 -13.77
C LEU A 13 -36.92 -9.69 -12.59
N GLY A 14 -36.08 -8.71 -12.90
CA GLY A 14 -35.60 -7.71 -11.95
C GLY A 14 -36.53 -6.50 -11.91
N ALA A 15 -36.38 -5.64 -10.89
CA ALA A 15 -37.23 -4.47 -10.72
C ALA A 15 -37.26 -3.54 -11.96
N ASP A 16 -36.14 -3.43 -12.68
CA ASP A 16 -35.98 -2.50 -13.81
C ASP A 16 -35.56 -3.19 -15.13
N ALA A 17 -35.30 -4.50 -15.12
CA ALA A 17 -34.80 -5.22 -16.29
C ALA A 17 -35.08 -6.73 -16.26
N VAL A 18 -35.07 -7.36 -17.43
CA VAL A 18 -35.21 -8.80 -17.60
C VAL A 18 -33.84 -9.43 -17.83
N TYR A 19 -33.43 -10.36 -16.96
CA TYR A 19 -32.13 -11.03 -17.03
C TYR A 19 -32.28 -12.44 -17.59
N VAL A 20 -31.48 -12.75 -18.61
CA VAL A 20 -31.32 -14.10 -19.15
C VAL A 20 -29.89 -14.56 -18.82
N ILE A 21 -29.75 -15.59 -17.99
CA ILE A 21 -28.46 -16.10 -17.54
C ILE A 21 -28.27 -17.48 -18.18
N ALA A 22 -27.12 -17.73 -18.78
CA ALA A 22 -26.76 -19.05 -19.30
C ALA A 22 -25.61 -19.67 -18.50
N LEU A 23 -25.76 -20.92 -18.06
CA LEU A 23 -24.73 -21.67 -17.36
C LEU A 23 -23.63 -22.07 -18.36
N LYS A 24 -22.58 -21.25 -18.46
CA LYS A 24 -21.45 -21.48 -19.37
C LYS A 24 -20.59 -22.69 -18.99
N LYS A 25 -20.30 -22.86 -17.69
CA LYS A 25 -19.50 -23.97 -17.16
C LYS A 25 -19.75 -24.11 -15.66
N ARG A 26 -19.96 -25.34 -15.19
CA ARG A 26 -19.99 -25.64 -13.75
C ARG A 26 -18.59 -26.06 -13.32
N ILE A 27 -17.94 -25.27 -12.48
CA ILE A 27 -16.69 -25.65 -11.83
C ILE A 27 -17.08 -26.29 -10.49
N PRO A 28 -16.79 -27.58 -10.26
CA PRO A 28 -17.05 -28.21 -8.96
C PRO A 28 -16.25 -27.49 -7.87
N SER A 29 -16.89 -27.18 -6.74
CA SER A 29 -16.16 -26.76 -5.55
C SER A 29 -15.40 -27.98 -5.02
N GLU A 30 -14.13 -28.08 -5.36
CA GLU A 30 -13.23 -29.10 -4.86
C GLU A 30 -12.31 -28.49 -3.81
N VAL A 31 -12.25 -29.14 -2.64
CA VAL A 31 -11.18 -28.87 -1.68
C VAL A 31 -9.90 -29.36 -2.34
N GLN A 32 -9.00 -28.44 -2.67
CA GLN A 32 -7.71 -28.83 -3.24
C GLN A 32 -7.00 -29.75 -2.24
N PRO A 33 -6.44 -30.88 -2.70
CA PRO A 33 -5.73 -31.80 -1.81
C PRO A 33 -4.54 -31.08 -1.16
N LEU A 34 -4.19 -31.50 0.06
CA LEU A 34 -3.14 -30.86 0.85
C LEU A 34 -1.85 -30.71 0.06
N ASP A 35 -1.45 -31.71 -0.72
CA ASP A 35 -0.22 -31.68 -1.53
C ASP A 35 -0.20 -30.57 -2.58
N ALA A 36 -1.35 -30.19 -3.15
CA ALA A 36 -1.44 -29.11 -4.13
C ALA A 36 -1.31 -27.71 -3.51
N VAL A 37 -1.68 -27.55 -2.23
CA VAL A 37 -1.65 -26.26 -1.53
C VAL A 37 -0.51 -26.14 -0.52
N ARG A 38 0.16 -27.26 -0.17
CA ARG A 38 1.17 -27.32 0.88
C ARG A 38 2.31 -26.35 0.63
N GLU A 39 2.83 -26.26 -0.59
CA GLU A 39 3.92 -25.32 -0.92
C GLU A 39 3.49 -23.87 -0.71
N LYS A 40 2.30 -23.51 -1.21
CA LYS A 40 1.74 -22.17 -1.07
C LYS A 40 1.52 -21.80 0.40
N VAL A 41 0.88 -22.67 1.16
CA VAL A 41 0.63 -22.45 2.60
C VAL A 41 1.94 -22.37 3.37
N THR A 42 2.93 -23.21 3.05
CA THR A 42 4.25 -23.16 3.69
C THR A 42 4.96 -21.84 3.38
N ALA A 43 4.89 -21.36 2.14
CA ALA A 43 5.43 -20.06 1.74
C ALA A 43 4.73 -18.90 2.48
N ASP A 44 3.39 -18.93 2.53
CA ASP A 44 2.58 -17.90 3.20
C ASP A 44 2.85 -17.87 4.71
N VAL A 45 2.95 -19.03 5.37
CA VAL A 45 3.29 -19.13 6.79
C VAL A 45 4.70 -18.64 7.05
N ARG A 46 5.67 -19.05 6.23
CA ARG A 46 7.07 -18.59 6.34
C ARG A 46 7.17 -17.08 6.19
N GLN A 47 6.45 -16.51 5.23
CA GLN A 47 6.41 -15.06 5.02
C GLN A 47 5.77 -14.35 6.23
N ARG A 48 4.65 -14.87 6.74
CA ARG A 48 4.00 -14.31 7.94
C ARG A 48 4.91 -14.35 9.15
N GLU A 49 5.55 -15.48 9.43
CA GLU A 49 6.47 -15.63 10.56
C GLU A 49 7.70 -14.73 10.41
N ALA A 50 8.25 -14.63 9.19
CA ALA A 50 9.35 -13.71 8.90
C ALA A 50 8.97 -12.25 9.17
N THR A 51 7.80 -11.81 8.70
CA THR A 51 7.31 -10.44 8.92
C THR A 51 7.03 -10.17 10.41
N GLU A 52 6.45 -11.14 11.13
CA GLU A 52 6.23 -11.02 12.58
C GLU A 52 7.54 -10.95 13.37
N ALA A 53 8.54 -11.76 13.00
CA ALA A 53 9.87 -11.73 13.59
C ALA A 53 10.55 -10.38 13.32
N ALA A 54 10.49 -9.89 12.08
CA ALA A 54 11.02 -8.58 11.70
C ALA A 54 10.35 -7.44 12.49
N ARG A 55 9.03 -7.51 12.69
CA ARG A 55 8.29 -6.54 13.50
C ARG A 55 8.73 -6.54 14.95
N LYS A 56 8.86 -7.71 15.58
CA LYS A 56 9.34 -7.84 16.97
C LYS A 56 10.77 -7.31 17.10
N ALA A 57 11.65 -7.69 16.19
CA ALA A 57 13.04 -7.23 16.16
C ALA A 57 13.13 -5.71 15.98
N GLY A 58 12.33 -5.13 15.07
CA GLY A 58 12.29 -3.68 14.85
C GLY A 58 11.76 -2.90 16.05
N GLN A 59 10.73 -3.41 16.73
CA GLN A 59 10.22 -2.81 17.97
C GLN A 59 11.23 -2.89 19.12
N ALA A 60 11.94 -4.01 19.26
CA ALA A 60 13.01 -4.16 20.23
C ALA A 60 14.20 -3.23 19.90
N PHE A 61 14.57 -3.11 18.62
CA PHE A 61 15.63 -2.19 18.20
C PHE A 61 15.26 -0.73 18.47
N TYR A 62 14.00 -0.34 18.28
CA TYR A 62 13.54 1.02 18.61
C TYR A 62 13.78 1.37 20.09
N SER A 63 13.55 0.44 21.02
CA SER A 63 13.81 0.69 22.44
C SER A 63 15.31 0.82 22.75
N THR A 64 16.14 -0.05 22.15
CA THR A 64 17.62 0.07 22.22
C THR A 64 18.10 1.40 21.65
N LEU A 65 17.52 1.82 20.53
CA LEU A 65 17.83 3.06 19.84
C LEU A 65 17.50 4.28 20.70
N THR A 66 16.30 4.34 21.28
CA THR A 66 15.91 5.46 22.16
C THR A 66 16.79 5.54 23.41
N ASN A 67 17.18 4.39 23.97
CA ASN A 67 18.07 4.33 25.13
C ASN A 67 19.49 4.80 24.77
N GLY A 68 20.02 4.37 23.63
CA GLY A 68 21.34 4.81 23.15
C GLY A 68 21.38 6.31 22.82
N LEU A 69 20.33 6.84 22.20
CA LEU A 69 20.21 8.28 21.93
C LEU A 69 20.09 9.11 23.22
N ALA A 70 19.38 8.60 24.25
CA ALA A 70 19.32 9.25 25.55
C ALA A 70 20.69 9.29 26.27
N GLN A 71 21.59 8.35 25.93
CA GLN A 71 22.98 8.33 26.39
C GLN A 71 23.93 9.20 25.55
N ASN A 72 23.39 10.03 24.64
CA ASN A 72 24.17 10.84 23.68
C ASN A 72 25.04 10.02 22.70
N LYS A 73 24.75 8.73 22.49
CA LYS A 73 25.39 7.95 21.43
C LYS A 73 24.85 8.39 20.06
N SER A 74 25.69 8.35 19.03
CA SER A 74 25.24 8.64 17.66
C SER A 74 24.34 7.51 17.14
N PHE A 75 23.40 7.84 16.25
CA PHE A 75 22.52 6.86 15.61
C PHE A 75 23.32 5.72 14.96
N GLN A 76 24.41 6.05 14.28
CA GLN A 76 25.29 5.08 13.62
C GLN A 76 25.99 4.16 14.62
N ALA A 77 26.44 4.67 15.77
CA ALA A 77 27.04 3.85 16.82
C ALA A 77 26.04 2.83 17.38
N VAL A 78 24.79 3.24 17.63
CA VAL A 78 23.75 2.34 18.15
C VAL A 78 23.35 1.29 17.10
N CYS A 79 23.29 1.66 15.82
CA CYS A 79 23.09 0.71 14.72
C CYS A 79 24.20 -0.35 14.67
N LEU A 80 25.47 0.07 14.78
CA LEU A 80 26.61 -0.85 14.79
C LEU A 80 26.59 -1.79 16.01
N GLU A 81 26.29 -1.26 17.20
CA GLU A 81 26.15 -2.06 18.44
C GLU A 81 25.02 -3.10 18.32
N ALA A 82 23.93 -2.76 17.64
CA ALA A 82 22.80 -3.66 17.40
C ALA A 82 22.99 -4.57 16.17
N ASN A 83 24.14 -4.50 15.49
CA ASN A 83 24.44 -5.23 14.25
C ASN A 83 23.42 -4.96 13.11
N VAL A 84 22.89 -3.73 13.05
CA VAL A 84 21.94 -3.25 12.03
C VAL A 84 22.65 -2.33 11.05
N ILE A 85 22.46 -2.58 9.75
CA ILE A 85 23.03 -1.73 8.69
C ILE A 85 22.20 -0.44 8.56
N SER A 86 22.79 0.70 8.89
CA SER A 86 22.19 2.01 8.64
C SER A 86 22.42 2.43 7.19
N HIS A 87 21.35 2.67 6.43
CA HIS A 87 21.45 3.18 5.07
C HIS A 87 21.10 4.67 5.02
N LYS A 88 21.91 5.46 4.31
CA LYS A 88 21.69 6.90 4.13
C LYS A 88 20.95 7.15 2.83
N LEU A 89 19.70 7.61 2.92
CA LEU A 89 18.91 8.03 1.77
C LEU A 89 19.45 9.34 1.17
N PRO A 90 19.37 9.51 -0.16
CA PRO A 90 19.62 10.81 -0.78
C PRO A 90 18.58 11.85 -0.30
N PRO A 91 18.88 13.16 -0.40
CA PRO A 91 17.91 14.19 -0.09
C PRO A 91 16.64 14.02 -0.93
N PHE A 92 15.48 14.04 -0.27
CA PHE A 92 14.17 13.96 -0.91
C PHE A 92 13.25 15.06 -0.37
N SER A 93 12.19 15.35 -1.12
CA SER A 93 11.18 16.35 -0.82
C SER A 93 9.78 15.76 -0.99
N LEU A 94 8.75 16.54 -0.65
CA LEU A 94 7.36 16.16 -0.97
C LEU A 94 7.13 16.05 -2.49
N SER A 95 7.88 16.82 -3.30
CA SER A 95 7.81 16.77 -4.76
C SER A 95 8.47 15.53 -5.37
N THR A 96 9.41 14.86 -4.67
CA THR A 96 10.09 13.64 -5.15
C THR A 96 9.10 12.58 -5.62
N ARG A 97 9.20 12.13 -6.87
CA ARG A 97 8.26 11.15 -7.45
C ARG A 97 8.77 9.70 -7.41
N SER A 98 10.07 9.52 -7.40
CA SER A 98 10.72 8.20 -7.35
C SER A 98 12.00 8.28 -6.51
N LEU A 99 12.39 7.14 -5.94
CA LEU A 99 13.70 6.96 -5.32
C LEU A 99 14.67 6.37 -6.35
N PRO A 100 15.99 6.47 -6.14
CA PRO A 100 16.94 5.72 -6.95
C PRO A 100 16.64 4.23 -6.93
N GLN A 101 17.02 3.53 -8.00
CA GLN A 101 16.72 2.12 -8.22
C GLN A 101 17.15 1.20 -7.05
N GLU A 102 18.20 1.57 -6.32
CA GLU A 102 18.69 0.87 -5.12
C GLU A 102 17.65 0.77 -3.99
N TRP A 103 16.71 1.72 -3.95
CA TRP A 103 15.70 1.88 -2.91
C TRP A 103 14.29 1.53 -3.37
N GLU A 104 14.13 1.37 -4.69
CA GLU A 104 12.86 1.03 -5.30
C GLU A 104 12.40 -0.36 -4.83
N GLY A 105 11.18 -0.44 -4.32
CA GLY A 105 10.63 -1.67 -3.73
C GLY A 105 11.09 -2.01 -2.31
N ARG A 106 12.15 -1.36 -1.78
CA ARG A 106 12.60 -1.56 -0.38
C ARG A 106 11.85 -0.66 0.61
N VAL A 107 11.48 0.53 0.16
CA VAL A 107 10.84 1.55 0.99
C VAL A 107 9.65 2.11 0.23
N ASP A 108 8.51 2.19 0.91
CA ASP A 108 7.35 2.91 0.40
C ASP A 108 7.63 4.42 0.51
N LEU A 109 7.72 5.08 -0.65
CA LEU A 109 8.01 6.52 -0.73
C LEU A 109 6.93 7.38 -0.05
N SER A 110 5.66 6.97 -0.12
CA SER A 110 4.57 7.71 0.53
C SER A 110 4.74 7.64 2.04
N LEU A 111 4.88 6.44 2.58
CA LEU A 111 5.08 6.23 4.02
C LEU A 111 6.35 6.95 4.52
N LEU A 112 7.44 6.89 3.75
CA LEU A 112 8.69 7.57 4.09
C LEU A 112 8.50 9.09 4.19
N LYS A 113 7.78 9.70 3.23
CA LYS A 113 7.47 11.13 3.26
C LYS A 113 6.62 11.51 4.45
N ASP A 114 5.57 10.75 4.73
CA ASP A 114 4.66 11.03 5.84
C ASP A 114 5.42 11.01 7.17
N VAL A 115 6.19 9.94 7.41
CA VAL A 115 6.99 9.78 8.62
C VAL A 115 8.05 10.88 8.73
N ALA A 116 8.84 11.11 7.69
CA ALA A 116 9.91 12.11 7.73
C ALA A 116 9.38 13.55 7.87
N SER A 117 8.21 13.85 7.29
CA SER A 117 7.60 15.18 7.37
C SER A 117 7.17 15.54 8.79
N SER A 118 6.75 14.55 9.58
CA SER A 118 6.32 14.71 10.97
C SER A 118 7.47 14.80 11.99
N LEU A 119 8.69 14.42 11.61
CA LEU A 119 9.85 14.43 12.48
C LEU A 119 10.54 15.80 12.57
N SER A 120 11.08 16.11 13.74
CA SER A 120 12.03 17.20 13.95
C SER A 120 13.48 16.72 13.74
N PRO A 121 14.41 17.57 13.29
CA PRO A 121 15.82 17.20 13.13
C PRO A 121 16.42 16.60 14.41
N GLY A 122 17.21 15.55 14.26
CA GLY A 122 17.79 14.77 15.36
C GLY A 122 16.83 13.78 16.03
N LYS A 123 15.57 13.71 15.62
CA LYS A 123 14.59 12.74 16.16
C LYS A 123 14.47 11.50 15.27
N THR A 124 14.06 10.42 15.91
CA THR A 124 13.78 9.11 15.29
C THR A 124 12.29 8.81 15.32
N SER A 125 11.75 8.24 14.25
CA SER A 125 10.43 7.66 14.26
C SER A 125 10.39 6.39 15.11
N ARG A 126 9.19 6.00 15.52
CA ARG A 126 8.91 4.62 15.90
C ARG A 126 9.11 3.67 14.72
N PHE A 127 9.06 2.37 15.01
CA PHE A 127 9.00 1.35 13.97
C PHE A 127 7.69 1.47 13.19
N GLU A 128 7.80 1.70 11.89
CA GLU A 128 6.67 1.80 10.97
C GLU A 128 6.60 0.52 10.14
N PRO A 129 5.55 -0.31 10.31
CA PRO A 129 5.43 -1.59 9.62
C PRO A 129 5.19 -1.39 8.13
N THR A 130 5.83 -2.22 7.32
CA THR A 130 5.62 -2.29 5.87
C THR A 130 5.23 -3.71 5.48
N ARG A 131 4.84 -3.90 4.21
CA ARG A 131 4.44 -5.22 3.68
C ARG A 131 5.48 -6.31 3.95
N ASP A 132 6.76 -5.96 3.89
CA ASP A 132 7.89 -6.89 3.99
C ASP A 132 8.66 -6.76 5.32
N GLY A 133 8.12 -6.04 6.30
CA GLY A 133 8.74 -5.86 7.61
C GLY A 133 8.44 -4.48 8.20
N GLY A 134 9.38 -3.55 8.09
CA GLY A 134 9.18 -2.16 8.48
C GLY A 134 10.48 -1.36 8.51
N MET A 135 10.36 -0.10 8.89
CA MET A 135 11.48 0.84 8.92
C MET A 135 11.45 1.76 10.15
N ILE A 136 12.62 2.26 10.50
CA ILE A 136 12.81 3.34 11.47
C ILE A 136 13.57 4.45 10.76
N VAL A 137 13.06 5.68 10.84
CA VAL A 137 13.61 6.84 10.15
C VAL A 137 14.25 7.76 11.17
N HIS A 138 15.52 8.12 10.95
CA HIS A 138 16.20 9.17 11.71
C HIS A 138 16.36 10.42 10.85
N LEU A 139 15.80 11.55 11.29
CA LEU A 139 15.90 12.79 10.54
C LEU A 139 17.21 13.50 10.87
N LEU A 140 18.18 13.46 9.95
CA LEU A 140 19.48 14.12 10.14
C LEU A 140 19.35 15.65 10.12
N LEU A 141 18.74 16.18 9.06
CA LEU A 141 18.65 17.62 8.83
C LEU A 141 17.45 17.92 7.93
N ARG A 142 16.83 19.09 8.12
CA ARG A 142 15.90 19.67 7.16
C ARG A 142 16.60 20.82 6.43
N LEU A 143 16.84 20.65 5.14
CA LEU A 143 17.45 21.70 4.31
C LEU A 143 16.46 22.85 4.14
N PRO A 144 16.93 24.12 4.19
CA PRO A 144 16.08 25.27 3.88
C PRO A 144 15.60 25.20 2.42
N VAL A 145 14.47 25.84 2.16
CA VAL A 145 13.90 25.92 0.81
C VAL A 145 14.86 26.71 -0.08
N ASP A 146 15.29 26.10 -1.17
CA ASP A 146 16.05 26.77 -2.22
C ASP A 146 15.07 27.57 -3.09
N GLU A 147 15.05 28.89 -2.94
CA GLU A 147 14.15 29.78 -3.69
C GLU A 147 14.37 29.71 -5.20
N GLY A 148 15.59 29.41 -5.66
CA GLY A 148 15.90 29.24 -7.07
C GLY A 148 15.23 27.99 -7.64
N LYS A 149 15.33 26.87 -6.92
CA LYS A 149 14.62 25.63 -7.27
C LYS A 149 13.11 25.77 -7.15
N LEU A 150 12.61 26.48 -6.13
CA LEU A 150 11.18 26.73 -5.97
C LEU A 150 10.61 27.46 -7.18
N LYS A 151 11.26 28.55 -7.62
CA LYS A 151 10.84 29.29 -8.82
C LYS A 151 10.89 28.44 -10.09
N ALA A 152 11.90 27.59 -10.22
CA ALA A 152 12.04 26.70 -11.37
C ALA A 152 10.97 25.59 -11.40
N GLU A 153 10.63 25.01 -10.25
CA GLU A 153 9.70 23.87 -10.13
C GLU A 153 8.22 24.30 -10.02
N LEU A 154 7.94 25.56 -9.71
CA LEU A 154 6.57 26.08 -9.48
C LEU A 154 5.63 25.86 -10.68
N SER A 155 6.12 26.03 -11.91
CA SER A 155 5.31 25.85 -13.11
C SER A 155 4.90 24.39 -13.30
N ALA A 156 5.84 23.45 -13.11
CA ALA A 156 5.57 22.01 -13.18
C ALA A 156 4.66 21.56 -12.02
N PHE A 157 4.88 22.06 -10.82
CA PHE A 157 4.04 21.80 -9.65
C PHE A 157 2.59 22.26 -9.87
N THR A 158 2.39 23.50 -10.33
CA THR A 158 1.04 24.03 -10.60
C THR A 158 0.35 23.32 -11.76
N ALA A 159 1.08 22.90 -12.80
CA ALA A 159 0.54 22.07 -13.87
C ALA A 159 0.05 20.71 -13.34
N GLY A 160 0.85 20.04 -12.50
CA GLY A 160 0.47 18.79 -11.84
C GLY A 160 -0.77 18.94 -10.96
N LEU A 161 -0.84 20.00 -10.14
CA LEU A 161 -2.00 20.27 -9.29
C LEU A 161 -3.28 20.51 -10.11
N ARG A 162 -3.17 21.23 -11.24
CA ARG A 162 -4.32 21.41 -12.17
C ARG A 162 -4.77 20.09 -12.76
N GLU A 163 -3.84 19.19 -13.10
CA GLU A 163 -4.15 17.86 -13.63
C GLU A 163 -4.91 17.02 -12.59
N GLU A 164 -4.43 16.97 -11.35
CA GLU A 164 -5.09 16.26 -10.26
C GLU A 164 -6.50 16.82 -10.01
N ARG A 165 -6.64 18.14 -9.88
CA ARG A 165 -7.95 18.79 -9.70
C ARG A 165 -8.91 18.52 -10.85
N ARG A 166 -8.42 18.51 -12.09
CA ARG A 166 -9.26 18.18 -13.26
C ARG A 166 -9.74 16.73 -13.20
N ARG A 167 -8.88 15.81 -12.78
CA ARG A 167 -9.20 14.39 -12.62
C ARG A 167 -10.23 14.18 -11.51
N GLU A 168 -10.08 14.87 -10.38
CA GLU A 168 -11.07 14.86 -9.29
C GLU A 168 -12.41 15.40 -9.77
N ALA A 169 -12.44 16.57 -10.40
CA ALA A 169 -13.67 17.18 -10.93
C ALA A 169 -14.36 16.29 -11.97
N LEU A 170 -13.58 15.65 -12.86
CA LEU A 170 -14.10 14.68 -13.81
C LEU A 170 -14.68 13.45 -13.10
N SER A 171 -13.99 12.92 -12.10
CA SER A 171 -14.45 11.75 -11.35
C SER A 171 -15.72 12.05 -10.57
N GLU A 172 -15.81 13.23 -9.94
CA GLU A 172 -17.00 13.70 -9.25
C GLU A 172 -18.17 13.92 -10.22
N TRP A 173 -17.92 14.56 -11.36
CA TRP A 173 -18.92 14.74 -12.40
C TRP A 173 -19.41 13.39 -12.94
N LEU A 174 -18.50 12.46 -13.24
CA LEU A 174 -18.85 11.11 -13.68
C LEU A 174 -19.72 10.41 -12.64
N HIS A 175 -19.36 10.47 -11.35
CA HIS A 175 -20.15 9.88 -10.28
C HIS A 175 -21.57 10.44 -10.26
N LYS A 176 -21.73 11.77 -10.32
CA LYS A 176 -23.04 12.42 -10.42
C LYS A 176 -23.81 12.01 -11.66
N GLN A 177 -23.15 11.86 -12.82
CA GLN A 177 -23.81 11.39 -14.03
C GLN A 177 -24.24 9.93 -13.93
N TYR A 178 -23.43 9.06 -13.33
CA TYR A 178 -23.79 7.68 -13.04
C TYR A 178 -25.00 7.58 -12.11
N ASP A 179 -25.03 8.39 -11.05
CA ASP A 179 -26.16 8.47 -10.11
C ASP A 179 -27.44 8.96 -10.80
N GLN A 180 -27.34 10.01 -11.63
CA GLN A 180 -28.47 10.59 -12.38
C GLN A 180 -28.97 9.66 -13.49
N ALA A 181 -28.09 8.91 -14.11
CA ALA A 181 -28.43 7.96 -15.17
C ALA A 181 -28.99 6.62 -14.61
N HIS A 182 -29.11 6.48 -13.29
CA HIS A 182 -29.56 5.26 -12.60
C HIS A 182 -28.87 3.99 -13.13
N VAL A 183 -27.60 4.09 -13.52
CA VAL A 183 -26.88 2.96 -14.11
C VAL A 183 -26.59 1.95 -13.01
N THR A 184 -27.40 0.90 -12.95
CA THR A 184 -27.12 -0.27 -12.12
C THR A 184 -25.99 -1.05 -12.76
N VAL A 185 -24.76 -0.82 -12.29
CA VAL A 185 -23.68 -1.78 -12.51
C VAL A 185 -24.08 -3.04 -11.77
N ALA A 186 -24.44 -4.10 -12.50
CA ALA A 186 -24.79 -5.39 -11.92
C ALA A 186 -23.64 -5.88 -11.03
N SER A 187 -23.78 -5.67 -9.72
CA SER A 187 -22.80 -6.10 -8.74
C SER A 187 -22.81 -7.63 -8.73
N SER A 188 -21.69 -8.24 -9.11
CA SER A 188 -21.48 -9.67 -8.87
C SER A 188 -21.33 -9.86 -7.36
N GLN A 189 -22.45 -10.09 -6.67
CA GLN A 189 -22.47 -10.49 -5.27
C GLN A 189 -21.67 -11.79 -5.13
N LYS A 190 -20.49 -11.70 -4.51
CA LYS A 190 -19.84 -12.83 -3.85
C LYS A 190 -20.80 -13.33 -2.77
N LYS A 191 -21.50 -14.42 -3.04
CA LYS A 191 -22.30 -15.14 -2.05
C LYS A 191 -21.34 -15.70 -1.00
N THR A 192 -21.26 -15.02 0.15
CA THR A 192 -20.81 -15.61 1.41
C THR A 192 -21.79 -16.70 1.80
N ALA A 193 -21.34 -17.94 1.80
CA ALA A 193 -22.09 -19.07 2.35
C ALA A 193 -21.68 -19.23 3.82
N SER A 194 -22.62 -18.98 4.73
CA SER A 194 -22.62 -19.48 6.11
C SER A 194 -23.83 -20.40 6.26
N GLU A 195 -23.50 -21.63 6.66
CA GLU A 195 -24.30 -22.71 7.29
C GLU A 195 -25.63 -23.15 6.66
#